data_AF-A0A7Y3EKF5-F1
#
_entry.id   AF-A0A7Y3EKF5-F1
#
_cell.length_a   1.000
_cell.length_b   1.000
_cell.length_c   1.000
_cell.angle_alpha   90.00
_cell.angle_beta   90.00
_cell.angle_gamma   90.00
#
_symmetry.space_group_name_H-M   'P 1'
#
loop_
_entity.id
_entity.type
_entity.pdbx_description
1 polymer ?
#
loop_
_entity_poly.entity_id
_entity_poly.type
_entity_poly.pdbx_seq_one_letter_code
_entity_poly.pdbx_strand_id
1 'polypeptide(L)'
;MLASIIISVFAGAFCLLFAILYKKKTSLRISLGIIGVILLFYGGFSFGSMNPVAHLETFDTGNKLQINFPVQSVQVISPVNGDVVKCRILTMGVYPENHNKDIWVLLKPSDEKFYPQSDYTNTSYKEKGRWQVLTRFGGDKGESYELYVFETDSLSSDFFSKTIANWKAANDYIGLELEELPSGAVEINKINVTLEGNCRGVH
;
A
#
# COMPACT_ATOMS: atom_id res chain seq x y z
N MET A 1 5.48 -23.54 18.35
CA MET A 1 4.21 -22.85 18.00
C MET A 1 2.99 -23.76 18.10
N LEU A 2 2.95 -24.93 17.46
CA LEU A 2 1.79 -25.84 17.54
C LEU A 2 1.47 -26.31 18.97
N ALA A 3 2.49 -26.70 19.74
CA ALA A 3 2.30 -27.13 21.13
C ALA A 3 1.71 -26.02 22.02
N SER A 4 2.19 -24.77 21.89
CA SER A 4 1.69 -23.63 22.67
C SER A 4 0.24 -23.27 22.31
N ILE A 5 -0.16 -23.44 21.05
CA ILE A 5 -1.55 -23.24 20.60
C ILE A 5 -2.45 -24.29 21.24
N ILE A 6 -2.08 -25.57 21.12
CA ILE A 6 -2.86 -26.69 21.69
C ILE A 6 -3.02 -26.50 23.20
N ILE A 7 -1.94 -26.16 23.91
CA ILE A 7 -1.96 -25.89 25.35
C ILE A 7 -2.90 -24.73 25.67
N SER A 8 -2.86 -23.63 24.92
CA SER A 8 -3.74 -22.48 25.15
C SER A 8 -5.22 -22.81 24.99
N VAL A 9 -5.59 -23.62 23.99
CA VAL A 9 -6.98 -24.01 23.74
C VAL A 9 -7.49 -24.94 24.84
N PHE A 10 -6.73 -25.97 25.20
CA PHE A 10 -7.11 -26.89 26.28
C PHE A 10 -7.19 -26.19 27.63
N ALA A 11 -6.21 -25.33 27.95
CA ALA A 11 -6.22 -24.55 29.19
C ALA A 11 -7.41 -23.56 29.23
N GLY A 12 -7.71 -22.90 28.11
CA GLY A 12 -8.84 -21.98 27.99
C GLY A 12 -10.19 -22.66 28.19
N ALA A 13 -10.40 -23.80 27.52
CA ALA A 13 -11.60 -24.63 27.69
C ALA A 13 -11.75 -25.14 29.12
N PHE A 14 -10.65 -25.59 29.75
CA PHE A 14 -10.66 -26.03 31.14
C PHE A 14 -11.00 -24.90 32.11
N CYS A 15 -10.45 -23.69 31.92
CA CYS A 15 -10.76 -22.53 32.76
C CYS A 15 -12.25 -22.13 32.67
N LEU A 16 -12.83 -22.16 31.46
CA LEU A 16 -14.26 -21.90 31.26
C LEU A 16 -15.13 -22.97 31.92
N LEU A 17 -14.78 -24.24 31.74
CA LEU A 17 -15.52 -25.35 32.33
C LEU A 17 -15.48 -25.28 33.86
N PHE A 18 -14.33 -24.95 34.44
CA PHE A 18 -14.18 -24.73 35.87
C PHE A 18 -14.97 -23.50 36.35
N ALA A 19 -14.97 -22.40 35.60
CA ALA A 19 -15.77 -21.21 35.91
C ALA A 19 -17.28 -21.50 35.93
N ILE A 20 -17.77 -22.39 35.06
CA ILE A 20 -19.19 -22.79 35.02
C ILE A 20 -19.55 -23.69 36.20
N LEU A 21 -18.69 -24.68 36.51
CA LEU A 21 -18.97 -25.68 37.54
C LEU A 21 -18.70 -25.18 38.97
N TYR A 22 -17.77 -24.24 39.15
CA TYR A 22 -17.37 -23.75 40.46
C TYR A 22 -18.30 -22.62 40.96
N LYS A 23 -19.22 -22.97 41.86
CA LYS A 23 -20.22 -22.03 42.41
C LYS A 23 -19.87 -21.41 43.76
N LYS A 24 -18.75 -21.79 44.39
CA LYS A 24 -18.42 -21.38 45.78
C LYS A 24 -17.93 -19.95 45.92
N LYS A 25 -17.03 -19.48 45.04
CA LYS A 25 -16.47 -18.11 45.09
C LYS A 25 -16.68 -17.39 43.77
N THR A 26 -17.49 -16.34 43.79
CA THR A 26 -17.85 -15.55 42.61
C THR A 26 -16.64 -14.89 41.96
N SER A 27 -15.73 -14.32 42.75
CA SER A 27 -14.51 -13.67 42.22
C SER A 27 -13.62 -14.65 41.44
N LEU A 28 -13.36 -15.85 41.99
CA LEU A 28 -12.55 -16.86 41.31
C LEU A 28 -13.20 -17.33 39.99
N ARG A 29 -14.52 -17.52 40.02
CA ARG A 29 -15.31 -17.87 38.83
C ARG A 29 -15.17 -16.82 37.73
N ILE A 30 -15.28 -15.53 38.06
CA ILE A 30 -15.15 -14.44 37.09
C ILE A 30 -13.73 -14.40 36.52
N SER A 31 -12.70 -14.47 37.37
CA SER A 31 -11.30 -14.45 36.92
C SER A 31 -10.98 -15.60 35.97
N LEU A 32 -11.43 -16.82 36.28
CA LEU A 32 -11.22 -17.99 35.41
C LEU A 32 -11.99 -17.89 34.10
N GLY A 33 -13.19 -17.30 34.12
CA GLY A 33 -13.95 -17.03 32.90
C GLY A 33 -13.21 -16.07 31.96
N ILE A 34 -12.69 -14.96 32.49
CA ILE A 34 -11.92 -13.98 31.71
C ILE A 34 -10.65 -14.61 31.14
N ILE A 35 -9.87 -15.32 31.97
CA ILE A 35 -8.65 -16.01 31.53
C ILE A 35 -8.96 -17.04 30.43
N GLY A 36 -10.03 -17.81 30.58
CA GLY A 36 -10.44 -18.81 29.60
C GLY A 36 -10.79 -18.19 28.24
N VAL A 37 -11.53 -17.08 28.23
CA VAL A 37 -11.85 -16.34 27.00
C VAL A 37 -10.60 -15.79 26.33
N ILE A 38 -9.69 -15.17 27.09
CA ILE A 38 -8.43 -14.62 26.56
C ILE A 38 -7.57 -15.73 25.93
N LEU A 39 -7.45 -16.89 26.58
CA LEU A 39 -6.68 -18.02 26.07
C LEU A 39 -7.26 -18.60 24.76
N LEU A 40 -8.59 -18.66 24.65
CA LEU A 40 -9.24 -19.11 23.41
C LEU A 40 -9.04 -18.11 22.26
N PHE A 41 -9.12 -16.80 22.53
CA PHE A 41 -8.80 -15.78 21.53
C PHE A 41 -7.34 -15.88 21.09
N TYR A 42 -6.40 -15.99 22.04
CA TYR A 42 -4.98 -16.16 21.72
C TYR A 42 -4.72 -17.40 20.85
N GLY A 43 -5.36 -18.53 21.18
CA GLY A 43 -5.29 -19.75 20.38
C GLY A 43 -5.87 -19.57 18.98
N GLY A 44 -7.04 -18.94 18.86
CA GLY A 44 -7.71 -18.68 17.58
C GLY A 44 -6.95 -17.75 16.63
N PHE A 45 -6.41 -16.64 17.16
CA PHE A 45 -5.53 -15.73 16.41
C PHE A 45 -4.22 -16.41 16.01
N SER A 46 -3.59 -17.15 16.93
CA SER A 46 -2.31 -17.84 16.65
C SER A 46 -2.44 -19.01 15.67
N PHE A 47 -3.62 -19.66 15.61
CA PHE A 47 -3.90 -20.74 14.67
C PHE A 47 -4.38 -20.23 13.30
N GLY A 48 -4.61 -18.92 13.15
CA GLY A 48 -5.11 -18.33 11.91
C GLY A 48 -6.58 -18.64 11.60
N SER A 49 -7.36 -19.13 12.58
CA SER A 49 -8.81 -19.30 12.42
C SER A 49 -9.56 -17.98 12.57
N MET A 50 -8.94 -17.00 13.24
CA MET A 50 -9.34 -15.60 13.28
C MET A 50 -8.28 -14.79 12.54
N ASN A 51 -8.49 -14.57 11.24
CA ASN A 51 -7.69 -13.59 10.53
C ASN A 51 -8.13 -12.19 10.98
N PRO A 52 -7.20 -11.25 11.26
CA PRO A 52 -7.58 -9.86 11.36
C PRO A 52 -8.36 -9.51 10.09
N VAL A 53 -9.50 -8.83 10.26
CA VAL A 53 -10.25 -8.32 9.10
C VAL A 53 -9.26 -7.50 8.29
N ALA A 54 -8.96 -7.97 7.07
CA ALA A 54 -8.07 -7.23 6.19
C ALA A 54 -8.63 -5.82 6.10
N HIS A 55 -7.83 -4.82 6.47
CA HIS A 55 -8.18 -3.45 6.13
C HIS A 55 -8.24 -3.42 4.61
N LEU A 56 -9.46 -3.38 4.07
CA LEU A 56 -9.65 -3.13 2.66
C LEU A 56 -9.13 -1.71 2.44
N GLU A 57 -7.95 -1.59 1.83
CA GLU A 57 -7.44 -0.29 1.40
C GLU A 57 -8.50 0.31 0.47
N THR A 58 -9.08 1.45 0.88
CA THR A 58 -10.01 2.21 0.06
C THR A 58 -9.21 3.29 -0.66
N PHE A 59 -9.34 3.34 -1.98
CA PHE A 59 -8.66 4.29 -2.85
C PHE A 59 -9.67 4.87 -3.83
N ASP A 60 -9.43 6.11 -4.24
CA ASP A 60 -10.26 6.74 -5.26
C ASP A 60 -9.71 6.50 -6.67
N THR A 61 -10.59 6.56 -7.65
CA THR A 61 -10.21 6.56 -9.08
C THR A 61 -10.60 7.91 -9.66
N GLY A 62 -9.63 8.66 -10.19
CA GLY A 62 -9.87 9.93 -10.87
C GLY A 62 -10.63 9.78 -12.20
N ASN A 63 -10.67 10.86 -12.98
CA ASN A 63 -11.23 10.81 -14.32
C ASN A 63 -10.42 9.86 -15.22
N LYS A 64 -11.06 9.29 -16.23
CA LYS A 64 -10.43 8.34 -17.15
C LYS A 64 -10.42 8.87 -18.58
N LEU A 65 -9.25 8.88 -19.21
CA LEU A 65 -9.12 9.14 -20.64
C LEU A 65 -9.75 8.01 -21.47
N GLN A 66 -10.32 8.37 -22.62
CA GLN A 66 -10.71 7.40 -23.64
C GLN A 66 -9.46 6.84 -24.32
N ILE A 67 -9.42 5.51 -24.52
CA ILE A 67 -8.28 4.82 -25.09
C ILE A 67 -8.54 4.58 -26.58
N ASN A 68 -7.62 5.04 -27.43
CA ASN A 68 -7.58 4.68 -28.84
C ASN A 68 -6.77 3.41 -29.03
N PHE A 69 -7.37 2.40 -29.64
CA PHE A 69 -6.71 1.13 -29.95
C PHE A 69 -6.24 1.11 -31.42
N PRO A 70 -5.12 0.42 -31.72
CA PRO A 70 -4.22 -0.26 -30.78
C PRO A 70 -3.36 0.74 -29.98
N VAL A 71 -3.03 0.38 -28.74
CA VAL A 71 -2.15 1.19 -27.88
C VAL A 71 -0.74 1.18 -28.44
N GLN A 72 -0.21 2.36 -28.79
CA GLN A 72 1.11 2.50 -29.42
C GLN A 72 2.24 2.77 -28.42
N SER A 73 1.93 3.36 -27.28
CA SER A 73 2.89 3.71 -26.24
C SER A 73 2.27 3.56 -24.86
N VAL A 74 3.10 3.54 -23.84
CA VAL A 74 2.63 3.61 -22.45
C VAL A 74 2.02 4.99 -22.21
N GLN A 75 0.87 5.04 -21.55
CA GLN A 75 0.20 6.29 -21.20
C GLN A 75 -0.57 6.15 -19.88
N VAL A 76 -0.66 7.25 -19.12
CA VAL A 76 -1.59 7.36 -17.99
C VAL A 76 -3.00 7.54 -18.55
N ILE A 77 -3.97 6.83 -17.97
CA ILE A 77 -5.40 7.01 -18.26
C ILE A 77 -6.13 7.65 -17.09
N SER A 78 -5.64 7.51 -15.86
CA SER A 78 -6.21 8.10 -14.65
C SER A 78 -5.09 8.30 -13.62
N PRO A 79 -5.02 9.45 -12.91
CA PRO A 79 -5.84 10.65 -13.14
C PRO A 79 -5.53 11.30 -14.50
N VAL A 80 -6.33 12.28 -14.91
CA VAL A 80 -6.05 13.07 -16.12
C VAL A 80 -5.39 14.40 -15.77
N ASN A 81 -4.70 14.99 -16.73
CA ASN A 81 -4.03 16.27 -16.53
C ASN A 81 -5.04 17.37 -16.10
N GLY A 82 -4.73 18.04 -15.00
CA GLY A 82 -5.57 19.06 -14.37
C GLY A 82 -6.55 18.50 -13.32
N ASP A 83 -6.56 17.19 -13.06
CA ASP A 83 -7.46 16.61 -12.05
C ASP A 83 -7.14 17.10 -10.64
N VAL A 84 -8.20 17.24 -9.85
CA VAL A 84 -8.13 17.39 -8.40
C VAL A 84 -8.26 16.01 -7.77
N VAL A 85 -7.27 15.59 -6.99
CA VAL A 85 -7.12 14.21 -6.50
C VAL A 85 -7.10 14.15 -4.97
N LYS A 86 -7.58 13.02 -4.43
CA LYS A 86 -7.46 12.69 -3.01
C LYS A 86 -6.03 12.28 -2.64
N CYS A 87 -5.74 12.19 -1.34
CA CYS A 87 -4.44 11.78 -0.83
C CYS A 87 -4.00 10.38 -1.27
N ARG A 88 -4.95 9.51 -1.64
CA ARG A 88 -4.69 8.15 -2.14
C ARG A 88 -5.55 7.88 -3.35
N ILE A 89 -4.91 7.66 -4.49
CA ILE A 89 -5.60 7.30 -5.73
C ILE A 89 -4.92 6.12 -6.39
N LEU A 90 -5.70 5.35 -7.13
CA LEU A 90 -5.15 4.38 -8.06
C LEU A 90 -4.77 5.10 -9.36
N THR A 91 -3.46 5.26 -9.59
CA THR A 91 -2.95 5.70 -10.88
C THR A 91 -2.96 4.51 -11.82
N MET A 92 -3.54 4.71 -13.00
CA MET A 92 -3.77 3.66 -13.99
C MET A 92 -3.29 4.11 -15.35
N GLY A 93 -2.92 3.15 -16.18
CA GLY A 93 -2.59 3.41 -17.57
C GLY A 93 -2.68 2.18 -18.45
N VAL A 94 -2.28 2.35 -19.69
CA VAL A 94 -2.18 1.27 -20.69
C VAL A 94 -0.81 1.22 -21.31
N TYR A 95 -0.45 0.07 -21.88
CA TYR A 95 0.82 -0.18 -22.54
C TYR A 95 0.64 -1.13 -23.74
N PRO A 96 1.51 -1.10 -24.76
CA PRO A 96 1.44 -2.01 -25.91
C PRO A 96 1.65 -3.48 -25.53
N GLU A 97 0.97 -4.44 -26.15
CA GLU A 97 1.01 -5.86 -25.73
C GLU A 97 2.43 -6.46 -25.63
N ASN A 98 3.37 -6.01 -26.47
CA ASN A 98 4.76 -6.48 -26.49
C ASN A 98 5.70 -5.71 -25.54
N HIS A 99 5.17 -4.85 -24.66
CA HIS A 99 5.96 -4.06 -23.72
C HIS A 99 6.45 -4.91 -22.54
N ASN A 100 7.76 -4.89 -22.31
CA ASN A 100 8.42 -5.71 -21.30
C ASN A 100 9.17 -4.91 -20.23
N LYS A 101 9.29 -3.59 -20.36
CA LYS A 101 9.98 -2.75 -19.37
C LYS A 101 9.12 -2.51 -18.15
N ASP A 102 9.75 -2.20 -17.03
CA ASP A 102 9.04 -1.81 -15.82
C ASP A 102 8.47 -0.40 -15.99
N ILE A 103 7.38 -0.12 -15.26
CA ILE A 103 6.67 1.15 -15.32
C ILE A 103 6.62 1.72 -13.91
N TRP A 104 7.22 2.89 -13.73
CA TRP A 104 7.28 3.59 -12.45
C TRP A 104 6.53 4.90 -12.51
N VAL A 105 5.80 5.21 -11.43
CA VAL A 105 5.21 6.52 -11.21
C VAL A 105 6.03 7.26 -10.17
N LEU A 106 6.48 8.46 -10.50
CA LEU A 106 7.17 9.36 -9.59
C LEU A 106 6.32 10.61 -9.39
N LEU A 107 6.14 11.03 -8.15
CA LEU A 107 5.52 12.31 -7.82
C LEU A 107 6.58 13.36 -7.60
N LYS A 108 6.34 14.57 -8.11
CA LYS A 108 7.16 15.75 -7.85
C LYS A 108 6.30 16.89 -7.28
N PRO A 109 6.34 17.12 -5.95
CA PRO A 109 5.66 18.21 -5.27
C PRO A 109 6.36 19.56 -5.48
N SER A 110 5.92 20.57 -4.72
CA SER A 110 6.50 21.92 -4.71
C SER A 110 7.95 22.03 -4.19
N ASP A 111 8.51 20.96 -3.60
CA ASP A 111 9.91 20.91 -3.17
C ASP A 111 10.88 20.47 -4.28
N GLU A 112 10.36 20.27 -5.49
CA GLU A 112 11.09 19.90 -6.71
C GLU A 112 11.78 18.53 -6.68
N LYS A 113 11.49 17.70 -5.68
CA LYS A 113 12.08 16.36 -5.56
C LYS A 113 11.19 15.26 -6.10
N PHE A 114 11.79 14.12 -6.42
CA PHE A 114 11.10 12.96 -6.96
C PHE A 114 10.83 11.88 -5.90
N TYR A 115 9.59 11.40 -5.87
CA TYR A 115 9.10 10.41 -4.94
C TYR A 115 8.52 9.20 -5.68
N PRO A 116 9.30 8.12 -5.87
CA PRO A 116 8.82 6.91 -6.52
C PRO A 116 7.68 6.26 -5.72
N GLN A 117 6.62 5.88 -6.43
CA GLN A 117 5.41 5.28 -5.88
C GLN A 117 5.41 3.78 -6.11
N SER A 118 4.99 3.02 -5.10
CA SER A 118 4.90 1.56 -5.21
C SER A 118 3.83 0.98 -4.31
N ASP A 119 3.32 -0.17 -4.75
CA ASP A 119 2.66 -1.14 -3.88
C ASP A 119 3.72 -2.13 -3.40
N TYR A 120 4.05 -2.08 -2.10
CA TYR A 120 5.04 -2.97 -1.47
C TYR A 120 6.44 -2.93 -2.12
N THR A 121 7.00 -1.73 -2.34
CA THR A 121 8.40 -1.54 -2.81
C THR A 121 8.71 -2.22 -4.14
N ASN A 122 7.73 -2.28 -5.05
CA ASN A 122 7.85 -2.92 -6.36
C ASN A 122 7.31 -2.01 -7.48
N THR A 123 7.65 -2.32 -8.74
CA THR A 123 7.11 -1.65 -9.93
C THR A 123 5.58 -1.72 -10.01
N SER A 124 4.97 -0.88 -10.85
CA SER A 124 3.53 -0.92 -11.14
C SER A 124 3.08 -2.32 -11.55
N TYR A 125 1.90 -2.72 -11.09
CA TYR A 125 1.26 -3.97 -11.50
C TYR A 125 0.86 -3.88 -12.97
N LYS A 126 1.15 -4.91 -13.77
CA LYS A 126 0.84 -4.99 -15.21
C LYS A 126 0.01 -6.24 -15.50
N GLU A 127 -1.14 -6.08 -16.17
CA GLU A 127 -1.94 -7.19 -16.68
C GLU A 127 -2.70 -6.80 -17.96
N LYS A 128 -2.59 -7.61 -19.02
CA LYS A 128 -3.37 -7.50 -20.27
C LYS A 128 -3.36 -6.07 -20.86
N GLY A 129 -2.17 -5.49 -21.02
CA GLY A 129 -1.99 -4.16 -21.62
C GLY A 129 -2.41 -3.00 -20.73
N ARG A 130 -2.70 -3.25 -19.45
CA ARG A 130 -3.06 -2.24 -18.43
C ARG A 130 -2.08 -2.29 -17.29
N TRP A 131 -1.74 -1.12 -16.76
CA TRP A 131 -0.89 -1.00 -15.59
C TRP A 131 -1.56 -0.14 -14.51
N GLN A 132 -1.20 -0.36 -13.25
CA GLN A 132 -1.68 0.43 -12.13
C GLN A 132 -0.70 0.45 -10.96
N VAL A 133 -0.77 1.52 -10.16
CA VAL A 133 -0.03 1.67 -8.90
C VAL A 133 -0.80 2.59 -7.96
N LEU A 134 -0.85 2.22 -6.68
CA LEU A 134 -1.38 3.12 -5.65
C LEU A 134 -0.41 4.29 -5.45
N THR A 135 -0.93 5.49 -5.68
CA THR A 135 -0.19 6.74 -5.53
C THR A 135 -0.63 7.42 -4.25
N ARG A 136 0.34 7.73 -3.39
CA ARG A 136 0.11 8.35 -2.08
C ARG A 136 0.73 9.74 -2.08
N PHE A 137 -0.13 10.75 -1.97
CA PHE A 137 0.29 12.14 -1.92
C PHE A 137 0.50 12.56 -0.46
N GLY A 138 1.58 13.31 -0.22
CA GLY A 138 1.76 14.10 0.99
C GLY A 138 1.21 15.52 0.79
N GLY A 139 1.56 16.47 1.66
CA GLY A 139 1.36 17.89 1.35
C GLY A 139 0.01 18.50 1.71
N ASP A 140 -0.18 19.75 1.29
CA ASP A 140 -1.29 20.60 1.71
C ASP A 140 -2.40 20.72 0.64
N LYS A 141 -3.60 21.12 1.08
CA LYS A 141 -4.73 21.35 0.19
C LYS A 141 -4.37 22.35 -0.92
N GLY A 142 -4.64 21.99 -2.17
CA GLY A 142 -4.36 22.83 -3.33
C GLY A 142 -2.92 22.76 -3.82
N GLU A 143 -2.05 21.97 -3.20
CA GLU A 143 -0.70 21.76 -3.69
C GLU A 143 -0.72 21.04 -5.04
N SER A 144 0.13 21.51 -5.96
CA SER A 144 0.27 20.94 -7.30
C SER A 144 1.37 19.91 -7.31
N TYR A 145 1.11 18.81 -8.02
CA TYR A 145 2.04 17.72 -8.21
C TYR A 145 2.21 17.46 -9.69
N GLU A 146 3.45 17.28 -10.09
CA GLU A 146 3.79 16.69 -11.37
C GLU A 146 3.86 15.17 -11.17
N LEU A 147 3.01 14.42 -11.86
CA LEU A 147 3.02 12.96 -11.89
C LEU A 147 3.73 12.52 -13.16
N TYR A 148 4.90 11.93 -12.96
CA TYR A 148 5.74 11.40 -14.02
C TYR A 148 5.57 9.89 -14.14
N VAL A 149 5.60 9.40 -15.37
CA VAL A 149 5.71 7.97 -15.67
C VAL A 149 7.03 7.72 -16.36
N PHE A 150 7.74 6.72 -15.86
CA PHE A 150 9.01 6.26 -16.39
C PHE A 150 8.89 4.82 -16.88
N GLU A 151 9.57 4.53 -17.98
CA GLU A 151 10.00 3.17 -18.31
C GLU A 151 11.37 2.92 -17.71
N THR A 152 11.57 1.76 -17.09
CA THR A 152 12.84 1.41 -16.46
C THR A 152 13.36 0.06 -16.92
N ASP A 153 14.69 -0.06 -17.00
CA ASP A 153 15.35 -1.36 -16.97
C ASP A 153 15.36 -1.96 -15.55
N SER A 154 15.84 -3.19 -15.41
CA SER A 154 15.85 -3.89 -14.12
C SER A 154 16.75 -3.22 -13.08
N LEU A 155 17.85 -2.60 -13.50
CA LEU A 155 18.78 -1.93 -12.57
C LEU A 155 18.15 -0.66 -12.00
N SER A 156 17.45 0.11 -12.83
CA SER A 156 16.74 1.32 -12.44
C SER A 156 15.50 0.99 -11.59
N SER A 157 14.80 -0.10 -11.91
CA SER A 157 13.68 -0.61 -11.10
C SER A 157 14.14 -1.07 -9.71
N ASP A 158 15.27 -1.77 -9.64
CA ASP A 158 15.91 -2.16 -8.38
C ASP A 158 16.34 -0.94 -7.56
N PHE A 159 16.85 0.11 -8.22
CA PHE A 159 17.22 1.36 -7.55
C PHE A 159 16.01 1.96 -6.83
N PHE A 160 14.88 2.17 -7.53
CA PHE A 160 13.67 2.74 -6.90
C PHE A 160 13.13 1.85 -5.77
N SER A 161 13.08 0.53 -5.98
CA SER A 161 12.64 -0.42 -4.96
C SER A 161 13.50 -0.33 -3.69
N LYS A 162 14.83 -0.27 -3.84
CA LYS A 162 15.78 -0.11 -2.72
C LYS A 162 15.65 1.25 -2.05
N THR A 163 15.48 2.32 -2.82
CA THR A 163 15.27 3.68 -2.29
C THR A 163 14.06 3.72 -1.37
N ILE A 164 12.91 3.20 -1.81
CA ILE A 164 11.69 3.17 -1.00
C ILE A 164 11.87 2.26 0.23
N ALA A 165 12.51 1.10 0.07
CA ALA A 165 12.78 0.20 1.18
C ALA A 165 13.65 0.87 2.26
N ASN A 166 14.69 1.60 1.85
CA ASN A 166 15.59 2.33 2.76
C ASN A 166 14.85 3.48 3.47
N TRP A 167 14.08 4.29 2.74
CA TRP A 167 13.26 5.36 3.32
C TRP A 167 12.24 4.82 4.32
N LYS A 168 11.57 3.71 3.99
CA LYS A 168 10.63 3.05 4.90
C LYS A 168 11.32 2.51 6.16
N ALA A 169 12.52 1.93 6.03
CA ALA A 169 13.29 1.43 7.16
C ALA A 169 13.78 2.55 8.08
N ALA A 170 14.14 3.71 7.53
CA ALA A 170 14.55 4.90 8.27
C ALA A 170 13.36 5.76 8.75
N ASN A 171 12.16 5.54 8.20
CA ASN A 171 11.01 6.43 8.29
C ASN A 171 11.34 7.88 7.90
N ASP A 172 12.12 8.04 6.83
CA ASP A 172 12.61 9.33 6.34
C ASP A 172 12.52 9.38 4.81
N TYR A 173 11.65 10.27 4.30
CA TYR A 173 11.29 10.37 2.88
C TYR A 173 11.83 11.68 2.33
N ILE A 174 13.13 11.72 2.11
CA ILE A 174 13.86 12.94 1.75
C ILE A 174 13.66 13.41 0.30
N GLY A 175 13.09 12.56 -0.57
CA GLY A 175 12.98 12.80 -2.01
C GLY A 175 14.32 12.60 -2.75
N LEU A 176 14.25 12.34 -4.05
CA LEU A 176 15.40 12.24 -4.95
C LEU A 176 15.58 13.54 -5.73
N GLU A 177 16.82 13.99 -5.91
CA GLU A 177 17.17 15.04 -6.86
C GLU A 177 17.15 14.49 -8.30
N LEU A 178 17.09 15.39 -9.29
CA LEU A 178 17.07 14.99 -10.70
C LEU A 178 18.32 14.20 -11.09
N GLU A 179 19.49 14.58 -10.57
CA GLU A 179 20.78 13.94 -10.84
C GLU A 179 20.90 12.55 -10.19
N GLU A 180 20.06 12.24 -9.20
CA GLU A 180 20.02 10.94 -8.53
C GLU A 180 19.14 9.93 -9.26
N LEU A 181 18.36 10.35 -10.27
CA LEU A 181 17.57 9.42 -11.06
C LEU A 181 18.48 8.52 -11.90
N PRO A 182 18.22 7.19 -11.92
CA PRO A 182 19.06 6.26 -12.65
C PRO A 182 18.92 6.49 -14.16
N SER A 183 20.03 6.41 -14.90
CA SER A 183 20.06 6.70 -16.35
C SER A 183 19.20 5.76 -17.20
N GLY A 184 18.83 4.59 -16.68
CA GLY A 184 17.91 3.65 -17.32
C GLY A 184 16.42 3.96 -17.09
N ALA A 185 16.09 5.01 -16.33
CA ALA A 185 14.74 5.53 -16.20
C ALA A 185 14.47 6.58 -17.29
N VAL A 186 13.58 6.25 -18.23
CA VAL A 186 13.19 7.11 -19.34
C VAL A 186 11.79 7.65 -19.11
N GLU A 187 11.66 8.97 -19.00
CA GLU A 187 10.36 9.63 -18.90
C GLU A 187 9.56 9.38 -20.19
N ILE A 188 8.31 8.95 -20.03
CA ILE A 188 7.40 8.64 -21.14
C ILE A 188 6.08 9.41 -21.05
N ASN A 189 5.71 9.88 -19.86
CA ASN A 189 4.50 10.66 -19.68
C ASN A 189 4.60 11.57 -18.46
N LYS A 190 3.92 12.71 -18.55
CA LYS A 190 3.83 13.70 -17.47
C LYS A 190 2.45 14.31 -17.47
N ILE A 191 1.83 14.37 -16.29
CA ILE A 191 0.58 15.10 -16.06
C ILE A 191 0.70 15.93 -14.78
N ASN A 192 -0.11 16.96 -14.67
CA ASN A 192 -0.22 17.77 -13.46
C ASN A 192 -1.54 17.46 -12.76
N VAL A 193 -1.50 17.34 -11.44
CA VAL A 193 -2.69 17.16 -10.59
C VAL A 193 -2.61 18.07 -9.37
N THR A 194 -3.73 18.30 -8.71
CA THR A 194 -3.82 19.16 -7.52
C THR A 194 -4.49 18.44 -6.38
N LEU A 195 -4.06 18.65 -5.14
CA LEU A 195 -4.69 18.01 -3.99
C LEU A 195 -6.03 18.62 -3.58
N GLU A 196 -7.03 17.76 -3.40
CA GLU A 196 -8.36 18.12 -2.90
C GLU A 196 -8.32 18.60 -1.44
N GLY A 197 -7.45 18.01 -0.63
CA GLY A 197 -7.39 18.19 0.82
C GLY A 197 -5.98 18.15 1.38
N ASN A 198 -5.85 18.30 2.71
CA ASN A 198 -4.57 18.17 3.39
C ASN A 198 -4.22 16.69 3.56
N CYS A 199 -3.02 16.31 3.13
CA CYS A 199 -2.53 14.94 3.11
C CYS A 199 -1.29 14.71 3.98
N ARG A 200 -0.92 15.68 4.83
CA ARG A 200 0.17 15.52 5.80
C ARG A 200 -0.19 14.45 6.85
N GLY A 201 0.73 13.50 7.07
CA GLY A 201 0.56 12.43 8.06
C GLY A 201 -0.40 11.30 7.65
N VAL A 202 -0.84 11.28 6.38
CA VAL A 202 -1.69 10.23 5.84
C VAL A 202 -0.83 9.04 5.39
N HIS A 203 -0.51 8.11 6.31
CA HIS A 203 0.33 6.92 6.10
C HIS A 203 -0.45 5.67 5.70
#